data_AF-A0A2I0HY57-F1
#
_entry.id   AF-A0A2I0HY57-F1
#
_cell.length_a   1.000
_cell.length_b   1.000
_cell.length_c   1.000
_cell.angle_alpha   90.00
_cell.angle_beta   90.00
_cell.angle_gamma   90.00
#
_symmetry.space_group_name_H-M   'P 1'
#
loop_
_entity.id
_entity.type
_entity.pdbx_description
1 polymer ?
#
loop_
_entity_poly.entity_id
_entity_poly.type
_entity_poly.pdbx_seq_one_letter_code
_entity_poly.pdbx_strand_id
1 'polypeptide(L)'
;MKILKLGLLLALASGVVALLIYIVGVSSLYQFPRLSDEDFEALQSLQSSFQKCVSANGLGLQASSGKDVCQVTINFPSNTVSKWKDPKTGELEGLSFDFNLCEAVATWEQVRNSTTILTKEFIDALPNGWEDYAWRRINKGILLNNCKNRTLCMEKLSLVLPEIPPYYPRQFDRCAVIGNSGDLLKTKFGKEIDGYDVVIRENGAPIQNYTDFVGRKSTFRLLNRGSAKALDKVVELDETRKEVLIVKTTIHDIMNKMIREIPIKNPVYLMLGTSFGSAAKGTGLKALEFALSICESVDMYGFTVDPGYKEWTRYFSESRKGHTPLHGRTYYQMMECLGLIKIHSPMRADLNRVVKWLPSRETIRAARVASEKILR
;
A
#
# COMPACT_ATOMS: atom_id res chain seq x y z
N MET A 1 -72.69 13.46 -15.33
CA MET A 1 -71.51 13.79 -16.18
C MET A 1 -70.52 14.80 -15.57
N LYS A 2 -70.92 15.80 -14.76
CA LYS A 2 -69.97 16.80 -14.20
C LYS A 2 -69.03 16.26 -13.11
N ILE A 3 -69.51 15.36 -12.25
CA ILE A 3 -68.73 14.79 -11.14
C ILE A 3 -67.60 13.86 -11.65
N LEU A 4 -67.88 13.08 -12.70
CA LEU A 4 -66.89 12.20 -13.33
C LEU A 4 -65.74 12.99 -13.97
N LYS A 5 -66.04 14.16 -14.56
CA LYS A 5 -65.02 15.05 -15.14
C LYS A 5 -64.14 15.69 -14.06
N LEU A 6 -64.72 16.06 -12.92
CA LEU A 6 -63.96 16.62 -11.79
C LEU A 6 -63.05 15.57 -11.13
N GLY A 7 -63.53 14.34 -10.97
CA GLY A 7 -62.73 13.22 -10.46
C GLY A 7 -61.55 12.86 -11.37
N LEU A 8 -61.75 12.88 -12.69
CA LEU A 8 -60.68 12.63 -13.65
C LEU A 8 -59.62 13.74 -13.64
N LEU A 9 -60.03 15.01 -13.50
CA LEU A 9 -59.11 16.15 -13.39
C LEU A 9 -58.27 16.10 -12.10
N LEU A 10 -58.86 15.72 -10.98
CA LEU A 10 -58.14 15.53 -9.71
C LEU A 10 -57.15 14.35 -9.77
N ALA A 11 -57.54 13.24 -10.40
CA ALA A 11 -56.65 12.10 -10.62
C ALA A 11 -55.46 12.45 -11.52
N LEU A 12 -55.70 13.19 -12.62
CA LEU A 12 -54.64 13.67 -13.50
C LEU A 12 -53.70 14.66 -12.80
N ALA A 13 -54.24 15.59 -12.01
CA ALA A 13 -53.43 16.55 -11.25
C ALA A 13 -52.54 15.85 -10.21
N SER A 14 -53.08 14.86 -9.47
CA SER A 14 -52.30 14.08 -8.50
C SER A 14 -51.24 13.20 -9.19
N GLY A 15 -51.54 12.63 -10.35
CA GLY A 15 -50.58 11.88 -11.17
C GLY A 15 -49.44 12.75 -11.68
N VAL A 16 -49.72 13.98 -12.13
CA VAL A 16 -48.72 14.95 -12.57
C VAL A 16 -47.85 15.42 -11.40
N VAL A 17 -48.42 15.67 -10.24
CA VAL A 17 -47.66 16.04 -9.03
C VAL A 17 -46.74 14.90 -8.58
N ALA A 18 -47.22 13.65 -8.59
CA ALA A 18 -46.38 12.49 -8.27
C ALA A 18 -45.24 12.29 -9.28
N LEU A 19 -45.51 12.49 -10.57
CA LEU A 19 -44.50 12.48 -11.63
C LEU A 19 -43.48 13.60 -11.47
N LEU A 20 -43.91 14.82 -11.10
CA LEU A 20 -43.01 15.94 -10.84
C LEU A 20 -42.15 15.70 -9.59
N ILE A 21 -42.71 15.16 -8.51
CA ILE A 21 -41.93 14.77 -7.31
C ILE A 21 -40.93 13.66 -7.65
N TYR A 22 -41.32 12.68 -8.47
CA TYR A 22 -40.42 11.64 -8.95
C TYR A 22 -39.33 12.21 -9.84
N ILE A 23 -39.65 13.08 -10.80
CA ILE A 23 -38.68 13.70 -11.70
C ILE A 23 -37.72 14.61 -10.92
N VAL A 24 -38.21 15.41 -9.96
CA VAL A 24 -37.37 16.29 -9.12
C VAL A 24 -36.53 15.46 -8.13
N GLY A 25 -37.10 14.43 -7.51
CA GLY A 25 -36.40 13.50 -6.61
C GLY A 25 -35.34 12.68 -7.33
N VAL A 26 -35.61 12.23 -8.56
CA VAL A 26 -34.65 11.53 -9.42
C VAL A 26 -33.60 12.50 -9.98
N SER A 27 -33.97 13.73 -10.33
CA SER A 27 -32.99 14.77 -10.76
C SER A 27 -32.02 15.14 -9.63
N SER A 28 -32.48 15.13 -8.38
CA SER A 28 -31.63 15.29 -7.19
C SER A 28 -30.72 14.08 -6.92
N LEU A 29 -31.11 12.88 -7.36
CA LEU A 29 -30.30 11.66 -7.24
C LEU A 29 -29.25 11.52 -8.35
N TYR A 30 -29.42 12.21 -9.47
CA TYR A 30 -28.52 12.19 -10.64
C TYR A 30 -27.72 13.49 -10.84
N GLN A 31 -27.57 14.30 -9.79
CA GLN A 31 -26.63 15.41 -9.83
C GLN A 31 -25.23 14.85 -9.51
N PHE A 32 -24.53 14.37 -10.54
CA PHE A 32 -23.09 14.14 -10.43
C PHE A 32 -22.46 15.39 -9.80
N PRO A 33 -21.78 15.30 -8.65
CA PRO A 33 -21.24 16.47 -7.99
C PRO A 33 -20.21 17.10 -8.91
N ARG A 34 -20.59 18.15 -9.62
CA ARG A 34 -19.63 19.01 -10.33
C ARG A 34 -18.68 19.54 -9.27
N LEU A 35 -17.38 19.45 -9.58
CA LEU A 35 -16.35 20.07 -8.76
C LEU A 35 -16.68 21.55 -8.61
N SER A 36 -16.64 22.04 -7.37
CA SER A 36 -16.65 23.47 -7.10
C SER A 36 -15.31 24.10 -7.50
N ASP A 37 -15.26 25.42 -7.60
CA ASP A 37 -14.01 26.13 -7.87
C ASP A 37 -12.97 25.83 -6.77
N GLU A 38 -13.41 25.75 -5.51
CA GLU A 38 -12.55 25.36 -4.37
C GLU A 38 -11.98 23.93 -4.51
N ASP A 39 -12.78 22.98 -5.04
CA ASP A 39 -12.29 21.62 -5.30
C ASP A 39 -11.19 21.64 -6.38
N PHE A 40 -11.39 22.42 -7.44
CA PHE A 40 -10.41 22.54 -8.51
C PHE A 40 -9.11 23.20 -8.02
N GLU A 41 -9.21 24.28 -7.24
CA GLU A 41 -8.06 24.95 -6.62
C GLU A 41 -7.29 24.00 -5.70
N ALA A 42 -7.98 23.18 -4.90
CA ALA A 42 -7.35 22.20 -4.03
C ALA A 42 -6.54 21.15 -4.83
N LEU A 43 -7.10 20.63 -5.91
CA LEU A 43 -6.42 19.66 -6.79
C LEU A 43 -5.24 20.30 -7.54
N GLN A 44 -5.40 21.54 -8.00
CA GLN A 44 -4.32 22.28 -8.67
C GLN A 44 -3.17 22.60 -7.70
N SER A 45 -3.51 22.97 -6.45
CA SER A 45 -2.53 23.21 -5.38
C SER A 45 -1.76 21.93 -5.02
N LEU A 46 -2.45 20.79 -4.94
CA LEU A 46 -1.83 19.48 -4.77
C LEU A 46 -0.84 19.19 -5.91
N GLN A 47 -1.29 19.31 -7.17
CA GLN A 47 -0.45 19.03 -8.33
C GLN A 47 0.79 19.96 -8.38
N SER A 48 0.61 21.25 -8.11
CA SER A 48 1.71 22.22 -8.08
C SER A 48 2.74 21.91 -6.99
N SER A 49 2.26 21.61 -5.77
CA SER A 49 3.12 21.25 -4.64
C SER A 49 3.88 19.96 -4.93
N PHE A 50 3.19 18.95 -5.49
CA PHE A 50 3.77 17.69 -5.91
C PHE A 50 4.92 17.89 -6.91
N GLN A 51 4.71 18.70 -7.95
CA GLN A 51 5.73 18.99 -8.96
C GLN A 51 6.97 19.66 -8.36
N LYS A 52 6.76 20.67 -7.51
CA LYS A 52 7.84 21.36 -6.79
C LYS A 52 8.60 20.38 -5.88
N CYS A 53 7.89 19.50 -5.19
CA CYS A 53 8.51 18.47 -4.35
C CYS A 53 9.36 17.49 -5.16
N VAL A 54 8.84 16.97 -6.28
CA VAL A 54 9.59 16.03 -7.13
C VAL A 54 10.85 16.70 -7.67
N SER A 55 10.74 17.94 -8.15
CA SER A 55 11.89 18.69 -8.66
C SER A 55 12.97 18.93 -7.59
N ALA A 56 12.56 19.26 -6.36
CA ALA A 56 13.48 19.58 -5.27
C ALA A 56 14.11 18.34 -4.60
N ASN A 57 13.38 17.23 -4.52
CA ASN A 57 13.79 16.06 -3.73
C ASN A 57 14.08 14.81 -4.57
N GLY A 58 13.64 14.77 -5.84
CA GLY A 58 13.64 13.59 -6.71
C GLY A 58 14.99 13.15 -7.27
N LEU A 59 16.09 13.83 -6.94
CA LEU A 59 17.44 13.52 -7.44
C LEU A 59 17.48 13.43 -8.99
N GLY A 60 16.99 14.49 -9.64
CA GLY A 60 16.96 14.64 -11.10
C GLY A 60 15.61 14.28 -11.76
N LEU A 61 14.70 13.64 -11.04
CA LEU A 61 13.33 13.42 -11.54
C LEU A 61 12.60 14.75 -11.74
N GLN A 62 11.73 14.82 -12.75
CA GLN A 62 10.84 15.96 -12.98
C GLN A 62 9.41 15.47 -13.17
N ALA A 63 8.45 16.18 -12.59
CA ALA A 63 7.03 15.89 -12.78
C ALA A 63 6.38 16.94 -13.68
N SER A 64 5.62 16.50 -14.66
CA SER A 64 4.84 17.35 -15.57
C SER A 64 3.35 17.06 -15.43
N SER A 65 2.51 18.08 -15.64
CA SER A 65 1.05 17.91 -15.65
C SER A 65 0.63 17.03 -16.83
N GLY A 66 -0.35 16.16 -16.60
CA GLY A 66 -0.95 15.30 -17.60
C GLY A 66 -2.15 15.95 -18.29
N LYS A 67 -3.10 15.13 -18.74
CA LYS A 67 -4.28 15.58 -19.50
C LYS A 67 -5.30 16.34 -18.65
N ASP A 68 -5.32 16.08 -17.35
CA ASP A 68 -6.25 16.66 -16.39
C ASP A 68 -5.53 17.01 -15.07
N VAL A 69 -6.27 17.59 -14.12
CA VAL A 69 -5.75 18.04 -12.82
C VAL A 69 -5.27 16.88 -11.92
N CYS A 70 -5.70 15.65 -12.19
CA CYS A 70 -5.33 14.47 -11.44
C CYS A 70 -4.08 13.78 -12.01
N GLN A 71 -3.86 13.86 -13.32
CA GLN A 71 -2.77 13.16 -13.98
C GLN A 71 -1.45 13.92 -13.90
N VAL A 72 -0.38 13.18 -13.57
CA VAL A 72 1.00 13.67 -13.65
C VAL A 72 1.90 12.60 -14.23
N THR A 73 2.95 13.01 -14.94
CA THR A 73 3.99 12.12 -15.44
C THR A 73 5.30 12.45 -14.76
N ILE A 74 5.95 11.47 -14.13
CA ILE A 74 7.32 11.62 -13.62
C ILE A 74 8.29 11.11 -14.68
N ASN A 75 9.20 11.98 -15.09
CA ASN A 75 10.22 11.72 -16.10
C ASN A 75 11.60 11.61 -15.46
N PHE A 76 12.38 10.66 -15.96
CA PHE A 76 13.79 10.54 -15.65
C PHE A 76 14.64 11.54 -16.46
N PRO A 77 15.83 11.91 -15.97
CA PRO A 77 16.81 12.67 -16.75
C PRO A 77 17.07 12.04 -18.12
N SER A 78 17.26 12.84 -19.16
CA SER A 78 17.48 12.38 -20.55
C SER A 78 18.73 11.51 -20.72
N ASN A 79 19.72 11.63 -19.84
CA ASN A 79 20.92 10.81 -19.80
C ASN A 79 20.75 9.49 -19.01
N THR A 80 19.54 9.18 -18.53
CA THR A 80 19.25 7.93 -17.83
C THR A 80 19.26 6.77 -18.81
N VAL A 81 20.08 5.76 -18.54
CA VAL A 81 20.15 4.54 -19.36
C VAL A 81 19.27 3.46 -18.72
N SER A 82 18.19 3.07 -19.41
CA SER A 82 17.41 1.90 -19.03
C SER A 82 18.22 0.63 -19.29
N LYS A 83 18.44 -0.16 -18.23
CA LYS A 83 19.28 -1.37 -18.28
C LYS A 83 18.47 -2.66 -18.23
N TRP A 84 17.20 -2.58 -17.88
CA TRP A 84 16.34 -3.75 -17.74
C TRP A 84 15.47 -3.93 -18.96
N LYS A 85 15.32 -5.18 -19.38
CA LYS A 85 14.38 -5.60 -20.42
C LYS A 85 13.31 -6.49 -19.80
N ASP A 86 12.06 -6.24 -20.15
CA ASP A 86 10.95 -7.10 -19.77
C ASP A 86 11.16 -8.50 -20.38
N PRO A 87 11.18 -9.57 -19.57
CA PRO A 87 11.42 -10.92 -20.09
C PRO A 87 10.33 -11.45 -21.03
N LYS A 88 9.12 -10.89 -20.99
CA LYS A 88 7.99 -11.30 -21.83
C LYS A 88 7.93 -10.50 -23.12
N THR A 89 8.11 -9.18 -23.06
CA THR A 89 7.99 -8.31 -24.25
C THR A 89 9.33 -8.03 -24.92
N GLY A 90 10.45 -8.16 -24.18
CA GLY A 90 11.79 -7.80 -24.64
C GLY A 90 12.06 -6.29 -24.65
N GLU A 91 11.07 -5.47 -24.31
CA GLU A 91 11.16 -4.01 -24.30
C GLU A 91 11.96 -3.52 -23.09
N LEU A 92 12.66 -2.39 -23.27
CA LEU A 92 13.35 -1.74 -22.16
C LEU A 92 12.36 -1.11 -21.19
N GLU A 93 12.72 -1.06 -19.90
CA GLU A 93 11.94 -0.31 -18.91
C GLU A 93 11.81 1.16 -19.35
N GLY A 94 10.58 1.68 -19.31
CA GLY A 94 10.31 3.08 -19.65
C GLY A 94 11.03 4.07 -18.72
N LEU A 95 11.18 5.30 -19.20
CA LEU A 95 11.79 6.43 -18.47
C LEU A 95 10.76 7.49 -18.05
N SER A 96 9.48 7.20 -18.23
CA SER A 96 8.36 8.08 -17.92
C SER A 96 7.24 7.23 -17.33
N PHE A 97 6.68 7.68 -16.21
CA PHE A 97 5.64 6.94 -15.50
C PHE A 97 4.50 7.87 -15.11
N ASP A 98 3.29 7.49 -15.52
CA ASP A 98 2.07 8.24 -15.25
C ASP A 98 1.46 7.84 -13.89
N PHE A 99 0.98 8.82 -13.17
CA PHE A 99 0.28 8.65 -11.89
C PHE A 99 -1.00 9.48 -11.87
N ASN A 100 -2.03 8.93 -11.23
CA ASN A 100 -3.24 9.65 -10.90
C ASN A 100 -3.17 10.08 -9.43
N LEU A 101 -2.91 11.36 -9.18
CA LEU A 101 -2.79 11.90 -7.82
C LEU A 101 -4.10 11.83 -7.04
N CYS A 102 -5.25 11.98 -7.72
CA CYS A 102 -6.56 11.90 -7.09
C CYS A 102 -6.85 10.49 -6.56
N GLU A 103 -6.59 9.47 -7.40
CA GLU A 103 -6.65 8.06 -6.99
C GLU A 103 -5.65 7.76 -5.86
N ALA A 104 -4.42 8.29 -5.96
CA ALA A 104 -3.39 8.07 -4.96
C ALA A 104 -3.80 8.62 -3.58
N VAL A 105 -4.24 9.88 -3.48
CA VAL A 105 -4.62 10.48 -2.19
C VAL A 105 -5.86 9.82 -1.58
N ALA A 106 -6.85 9.45 -2.40
CA ALA A 106 -8.04 8.75 -1.93
C ALA A 106 -7.69 7.34 -1.41
N THR A 107 -6.93 6.58 -2.19
CA THR A 107 -6.60 5.19 -1.85
C THR A 107 -5.68 5.11 -0.65
N TRP A 108 -4.65 5.97 -0.57
CA TRP A 108 -3.74 5.94 0.57
C TRP A 108 -4.40 6.38 1.87
N GLU A 109 -5.32 7.35 1.84
CA GLU A 109 -6.07 7.70 3.06
C GLU A 109 -7.03 6.58 3.48
N GLN A 110 -7.65 5.87 2.52
CA GLN A 110 -8.43 4.67 2.84
C GLN A 110 -7.56 3.63 3.56
N VAL A 111 -6.33 3.39 3.11
CA VAL A 111 -5.40 2.45 3.75
C VAL A 111 -4.99 2.92 5.14
N ARG A 112 -4.69 4.21 5.32
CA ARG A 112 -4.36 4.79 6.63
C ARG A 112 -5.51 4.72 7.65
N ASN A 113 -6.73 4.45 7.18
CA ASN A 113 -7.94 4.32 8.00
C ASN A 113 -8.52 2.89 7.98
N SER A 114 -7.79 1.91 7.46
CA SER A 114 -8.24 0.51 7.35
C SER A 114 -7.26 -0.44 8.05
N THR A 115 -7.74 -1.62 8.45
CA THR A 115 -6.88 -2.69 8.96
C THR A 115 -6.42 -3.58 7.81
N THR A 116 -5.11 -3.85 7.72
CA THR A 116 -4.54 -4.61 6.59
C THR A 116 -4.19 -6.06 6.95
N ILE A 117 -4.56 -6.54 8.14
CA ILE A 117 -4.49 -7.95 8.52
C ILE A 117 -5.83 -8.61 8.16
N LEU A 118 -5.78 -9.78 7.52
CA LEU A 118 -6.96 -10.57 7.23
C LEU A 118 -7.49 -11.16 8.53
N THR A 119 -8.78 -10.95 8.81
CA THR A 119 -9.46 -11.46 10.00
C THR A 119 -10.62 -12.37 9.61
N LYS A 120 -11.08 -13.19 10.56
CA LYS A 120 -12.30 -13.98 10.36
C LYS A 120 -13.53 -13.07 10.27
N GLU A 121 -13.62 -12.03 11.09
CA GLU A 121 -14.68 -11.02 11.01
C GLU A 121 -14.81 -10.44 9.59
N PHE A 122 -13.69 -10.11 8.93
CA PHE A 122 -13.71 -9.62 7.56
C PHE A 122 -14.30 -10.63 6.58
N ILE A 123 -13.90 -11.91 6.68
CA ILE A 123 -14.42 -12.98 5.81
C ILE A 123 -15.91 -13.21 6.06
N ASP A 124 -16.32 -13.22 7.34
CA ASP A 124 -17.71 -13.44 7.75
C ASP A 124 -18.62 -12.26 7.32
N ALA A 125 -18.08 -11.05 7.19
CA ALA A 125 -18.81 -9.87 6.73
C ALA A 125 -19.00 -9.79 5.20
N LEU A 126 -18.21 -10.54 4.41
CA LEU A 126 -18.36 -10.56 2.96
C LEU A 126 -19.54 -11.46 2.53
N PRO A 127 -20.33 -11.06 1.51
CA PRO A 127 -21.28 -11.96 0.87
C PRO A 127 -20.55 -13.20 0.36
N ASN A 128 -20.96 -14.39 0.84
CA ASN A 128 -20.30 -15.67 0.54
C ASN A 128 -18.77 -15.65 0.76
N GLY A 129 -18.26 -14.90 1.74
CA GLY A 129 -16.82 -14.68 1.90
C GLY A 129 -15.98 -15.95 2.00
N TRP A 130 -16.52 -17.01 2.58
CA TRP A 130 -15.87 -18.32 2.59
C TRP A 130 -15.73 -18.91 1.19
N GLU A 131 -16.80 -18.87 0.40
CA GLU A 131 -16.88 -19.49 -0.92
C GLU A 131 -16.20 -18.68 -2.02
N ASP A 132 -16.20 -17.36 -1.89
CA ASP A 132 -15.68 -16.46 -2.91
C ASP A 132 -14.27 -15.96 -2.61
N TYR A 133 -13.89 -15.87 -1.32
CA TYR A 133 -12.64 -15.25 -0.88
C TYR A 133 -11.70 -16.18 -0.11
N ALA A 134 -12.18 -16.89 0.93
CA ALA A 134 -11.31 -17.59 1.88
C ALA A 134 -10.42 -18.66 1.22
N TRP A 135 -10.97 -19.46 0.29
CA TRP A 135 -10.19 -20.49 -0.41
C TRP A 135 -9.02 -19.90 -1.21
N ARG A 136 -9.12 -18.64 -1.69
CA ARG A 136 -8.04 -17.95 -2.42
C ARG A 136 -6.86 -17.63 -1.50
N ARG A 137 -7.06 -17.67 -0.18
CA ARG A 137 -6.05 -17.43 0.84
C ARG A 137 -5.33 -18.72 1.26
N ILE A 138 -5.76 -19.87 0.75
CA ILE A 138 -5.16 -21.18 0.97
C ILE A 138 -4.45 -21.65 -0.31
N ASN A 139 -3.19 -22.08 -0.22
CA ASN A 139 -2.49 -22.62 -1.38
C ASN A 139 -3.17 -23.91 -1.87
N LYS A 140 -3.53 -23.94 -3.17
CA LYS A 140 -4.39 -24.98 -3.77
C LYS A 140 -5.79 -25.07 -3.13
N GLY A 141 -6.29 -23.97 -2.53
CA GLY A 141 -7.60 -23.94 -1.87
C GLY A 141 -8.79 -24.28 -2.78
N ILE A 142 -8.64 -24.17 -4.11
CA ILE A 142 -9.66 -24.63 -5.07
C ILE A 142 -9.97 -26.13 -4.91
N LEU A 143 -9.00 -26.94 -4.48
CA LEU A 143 -9.18 -28.37 -4.21
C LEU A 143 -10.03 -28.64 -2.96
N LEU A 144 -10.30 -27.61 -2.15
CA LEU A 144 -11.21 -27.68 -1.00
C LEU A 144 -12.66 -27.35 -1.41
N ASN A 145 -12.99 -27.51 -2.69
CA ASN A 145 -14.32 -27.22 -3.25
C ASN A 145 -14.80 -25.81 -2.87
N ASN A 146 -13.94 -24.82 -3.11
CA ASN A 146 -14.20 -23.42 -2.81
C ASN A 146 -14.67 -23.19 -1.37
N CYS A 147 -14.14 -23.90 -0.38
CA CYS A 147 -14.59 -23.79 1.02
C CYS A 147 -16.10 -23.97 1.26
N LYS A 148 -16.83 -24.69 0.40
CA LYS A 148 -18.22 -25.11 0.69
C LYS A 148 -18.34 -25.83 2.04
N ASN A 149 -17.32 -26.59 2.40
CA ASN A 149 -17.15 -27.07 3.77
C ASN A 149 -16.30 -26.05 4.57
N ARG A 150 -16.98 -25.18 5.32
CA ARG A 150 -16.35 -24.12 6.13
C ARG A 150 -15.35 -24.69 7.14
N THR A 151 -15.67 -25.81 7.79
CA THR A 151 -14.84 -26.41 8.83
C THR A 151 -13.44 -26.76 8.31
N LEU A 152 -13.35 -27.32 7.11
CA LEU A 152 -12.08 -27.70 6.49
C LEU A 152 -11.19 -26.49 6.20
N CYS A 153 -11.78 -25.39 5.72
CA CYS A 153 -11.02 -24.16 5.48
C CYS A 153 -10.64 -23.44 6.78
N MET A 154 -11.53 -23.43 7.78
CA MET A 154 -11.24 -22.94 9.12
C MET A 154 -10.04 -23.67 9.74
N GLU A 155 -9.97 -24.99 9.61
CA GLU A 155 -8.83 -25.77 10.13
C GLU A 155 -7.49 -25.31 9.51
N LYS A 156 -7.49 -25.00 8.21
CA LYS A 156 -6.31 -24.51 7.48
C LYS A 156 -5.90 -23.08 7.85
N LEU A 157 -6.86 -22.22 8.20
CA LEU A 157 -6.64 -20.79 8.43
C LEU A 157 -6.51 -20.43 9.92
N SER A 158 -7.08 -21.23 10.83
CA SER A 158 -7.19 -20.92 12.27
C SER A 158 -5.88 -20.52 12.96
N LEU A 159 -4.74 -21.03 12.52
CA LEU A 159 -3.43 -20.71 13.09
C LEU A 159 -2.91 -19.31 12.72
N VAL A 160 -3.46 -18.70 11.66
CA VAL A 160 -2.97 -17.46 11.06
C VAL A 160 -4.05 -16.41 10.81
N LEU A 161 -5.28 -16.71 11.23
CA LEU A 161 -6.47 -15.90 11.01
C LEU A 161 -7.07 -15.49 12.36
N PRO A 162 -6.77 -14.28 12.86
CA PRO A 162 -7.35 -13.79 14.10
C PRO A 162 -8.85 -13.51 13.93
N GLU A 163 -9.62 -13.59 15.01
CA GLU A 163 -11.06 -13.31 15.00
C GLU A 163 -11.33 -11.84 14.61
N ILE A 164 -10.65 -10.91 15.26
CA ILE A 164 -10.75 -9.45 15.09
C ILE A 164 -9.39 -8.84 14.75
N PRO A 165 -9.33 -7.60 14.22
CA PRO A 165 -8.06 -6.96 13.89
C PRO A 165 -7.14 -6.83 15.12
N PRO A 166 -5.91 -7.38 15.09
CA PRO A 166 -4.98 -7.28 16.21
C PRO A 166 -4.33 -5.89 16.33
N TYR A 167 -4.45 -5.07 15.28
CA TYR A 167 -3.94 -3.70 15.23
C TYR A 167 -5.00 -2.80 14.61
N TYR A 168 -5.10 -1.58 15.11
CA TYR A 168 -6.04 -0.57 14.63
C TYR A 168 -5.31 0.57 13.90
N PRO A 169 -6.02 1.37 13.10
CA PRO A 169 -5.40 2.44 12.34
C PRO A 169 -4.64 3.44 13.22
N ARG A 170 -3.40 3.79 12.82
CA ARG A 170 -2.53 4.77 13.50
C ARG A 170 -2.32 4.49 14.99
N GLN A 171 -2.21 3.21 15.35
CA GLN A 171 -1.90 2.74 16.69
C GLN A 171 -0.52 3.20 17.19
N PHE A 172 0.45 3.37 16.30
CA PHE A 172 1.83 3.74 16.61
C PHE A 172 2.18 5.11 16.03
N ASP A 173 3.14 5.81 16.62
CA ASP A 173 3.54 7.15 16.15
C ASP A 173 4.55 7.05 15.01
N ARG A 174 5.74 6.48 15.27
CA ARG A 174 6.84 6.44 14.31
C ARG A 174 7.23 5.02 13.92
N CYS A 175 7.17 4.73 12.62
CA CYS A 175 7.53 3.43 12.08
C CYS A 175 8.65 3.50 11.04
N ALA A 176 9.57 2.56 11.10
CA ALA A 176 10.59 2.37 10.08
C ALA A 176 10.35 1.08 9.29
N VAL A 177 10.33 1.18 7.96
CA VAL A 177 10.27 0.03 7.05
C VAL A 177 11.65 -0.20 6.44
N ILE A 178 12.23 -1.36 6.72
CA ILE A 178 13.59 -1.72 6.34
C ILE A 178 13.54 -2.71 5.18
N GLY A 179 13.77 -2.17 3.98
CA GLY A 179 14.00 -2.94 2.77
C GLY A 179 15.34 -3.66 2.79
N ASN A 180 15.64 -4.35 1.69
CA ASN A 180 16.77 -5.29 1.63
C ASN A 180 17.95 -4.81 0.78
N SER A 181 17.92 -3.59 0.23
CA SER A 181 18.98 -3.08 -0.66
C SER A 181 20.36 -3.08 0.02
N GLY A 182 21.39 -3.45 -0.73
CA GLY A 182 22.79 -3.31 -0.33
C GLY A 182 23.22 -1.88 -0.05
N ASP A 183 22.43 -0.88 -0.45
CA ASP A 183 22.69 0.53 -0.11
C ASP A 183 22.70 0.79 1.40
N LEU A 184 22.04 -0.05 2.20
CA LEU A 184 22.10 0.05 3.67
C LEU A 184 23.55 -0.04 4.19
N LEU A 185 24.44 -0.75 3.51
CA LEU A 185 25.84 -0.87 3.93
C LEU A 185 26.67 0.40 3.72
N LYS A 186 26.14 1.41 3.03
CA LYS A 186 26.83 2.67 2.75
C LYS A 186 26.60 3.72 3.83
N THR A 187 25.67 3.50 4.76
CA THR A 187 25.32 4.47 5.80
C THR A 187 24.86 3.78 7.07
N LYS A 188 25.42 4.19 8.21
CA LYS A 188 25.15 3.58 9.51
C LYS A 188 23.83 4.08 10.11
N PHE A 189 22.70 3.65 9.56
CA PHE A 189 21.36 4.03 10.05
C PHE A 189 20.94 3.28 11.33
N GLY A 190 21.72 2.30 11.82
CA GLY A 190 21.22 1.35 12.80
C GLY A 190 20.74 1.96 14.12
N LYS A 191 21.48 2.94 14.65
CA LYS A 191 21.11 3.64 15.89
C LYS A 191 19.80 4.43 15.74
N GLU A 192 19.57 5.02 14.57
CA GLU A 192 18.36 5.77 14.28
C GLU A 192 17.16 4.84 14.12
N ILE A 193 17.32 3.74 13.35
CA ILE A 193 16.28 2.72 13.16
C ILE A 193 15.80 2.16 14.51
N ASP A 194 16.72 1.93 15.45
CA ASP A 194 16.38 1.43 16.79
C ASP A 194 15.58 2.45 17.63
N GLY A 195 15.55 3.72 17.23
CA GLY A 195 14.78 4.78 17.88
C GLY A 195 13.29 4.84 17.50
N TYR A 196 12.84 4.10 16.49
CA TYR A 196 11.43 4.05 16.09
C TYR A 196 10.59 3.19 17.04
N ASP A 197 9.30 3.47 17.18
CA ASP A 197 8.38 2.67 18.00
C ASP A 197 8.23 1.26 17.42
N VAL A 198 8.14 1.21 16.09
CA VAL A 198 7.94 -0.02 15.32
C VAL A 198 8.97 -0.11 14.21
N VAL A 199 9.60 -1.28 14.08
CA VAL A 199 10.49 -1.60 12.96
C VAL A 199 9.94 -2.79 12.20
N ILE A 200 9.65 -2.58 10.91
CA ILE A 200 9.10 -3.59 10.00
C ILE A 200 10.21 -4.04 9.04
N ARG A 201 10.54 -5.32 9.07
CA ARG A 201 11.55 -5.94 8.21
C ARG A 201 10.90 -6.84 7.16
N GLU A 202 11.67 -7.27 6.18
CA GLU A 202 11.15 -8.06 5.06
C GLU A 202 11.90 -9.37 4.84
N ASN A 203 11.15 -10.46 4.68
CA ASN A 203 11.66 -11.75 4.21
C ASN A 203 12.81 -12.27 5.10
N GLY A 204 13.71 -13.09 4.55
CA GLY A 204 14.87 -13.64 5.25
C GLY A 204 16.05 -12.68 5.47
N ALA A 205 15.79 -11.41 5.78
CA ALA A 205 16.83 -10.41 5.96
C ALA A 205 17.43 -10.45 7.38
N PRO A 206 18.73 -10.75 7.56
CA PRO A 206 19.36 -10.92 8.85
C PRO A 206 19.70 -9.59 9.53
N ILE A 207 19.69 -9.59 10.86
CA ILE A 207 20.08 -8.44 11.69
C ILE A 207 21.53 -8.60 12.17
N GLN A 208 21.90 -9.81 12.57
CA GLN A 208 23.23 -10.13 13.07
C GLN A 208 24.31 -9.74 12.06
N ASN A 209 25.42 -9.19 12.54
CA ASN A 209 26.54 -8.63 11.77
C ASN A 209 26.24 -7.35 10.98
N TYR A 210 25.00 -6.87 10.94
CA TYR A 210 24.60 -5.66 10.21
C TYR A 210 24.02 -4.57 11.11
N THR A 211 24.09 -4.73 12.44
CA THR A 211 23.39 -3.87 13.41
C THR A 211 23.75 -2.39 13.30
N ASP A 212 24.99 -2.05 12.94
CA ASP A 212 25.43 -0.67 12.70
C ASP A 212 24.64 0.01 11.56
N PHE A 213 24.19 -0.78 10.59
CA PHE A 213 23.54 -0.31 9.37
C PHE A 213 22.02 -0.44 9.45
N VAL A 214 21.53 -1.54 10.03
CA VAL A 214 20.10 -1.90 9.97
C VAL A 214 19.40 -1.91 11.33
N GLY A 215 20.11 -1.64 12.42
CA GLY A 215 19.58 -1.65 13.79
C GLY A 215 19.39 -3.07 14.33
N ARG A 216 18.99 -3.19 15.60
CA ARG A 216 18.65 -4.46 16.28
C ARG A 216 17.16 -4.69 16.45
N LYS A 217 16.35 -3.63 16.53
CA LYS A 217 14.91 -3.70 16.80
C LYS A 217 14.18 -4.38 15.64
N SER A 218 13.28 -5.31 15.95
CA SER A 218 12.35 -5.92 15.00
C SER A 218 11.00 -6.09 15.70
N THR A 219 9.95 -5.49 15.16
CA THR A 219 8.58 -5.62 15.70
C THR A 219 7.75 -6.51 14.80
N PHE A 220 7.86 -6.31 13.48
CA PHE A 220 7.14 -7.07 12.48
C PHE A 220 8.08 -7.53 11.37
N ARG A 221 7.73 -8.65 10.75
CA ARG A 221 8.37 -9.11 9.54
C ARG A 221 7.37 -9.54 8.48
N LEU A 222 7.42 -8.89 7.33
CA LEU A 222 6.57 -9.23 6.20
C LEU A 222 7.23 -10.28 5.31
N LEU A 223 6.51 -11.37 5.03
CA LEU A 223 7.03 -12.56 4.36
C LEU A 223 6.40 -12.75 2.99
N ASN A 224 7.25 -12.92 1.98
CA ASN A 224 6.84 -13.52 0.71
C ASN A 224 6.66 -15.04 0.84
N ARG A 225 6.14 -15.66 -0.23
CA ARG A 225 5.90 -17.12 -0.29
C ARG A 225 7.14 -17.96 0.03
N GLY A 226 8.32 -17.55 -0.45
CA GLY A 226 9.57 -18.28 -0.24
C GLY A 226 9.99 -18.29 1.22
N SER A 227 9.97 -17.11 1.85
CA SER A 227 10.37 -16.95 3.26
C SER A 227 9.35 -17.58 4.20
N ALA A 228 8.06 -17.47 3.88
CA ALA A 228 7.00 -18.08 4.66
C ALA A 228 7.10 -19.63 4.69
N LYS A 229 7.62 -20.26 3.62
CA LYS A 229 7.91 -21.70 3.60
C LYS A 229 9.13 -22.12 4.43
N ALA A 230 9.96 -21.18 4.86
CA ALA A 230 11.15 -21.39 5.69
C ALA A 230 11.00 -20.66 7.04
N LEU A 231 9.82 -20.80 7.65
CA LEU A 231 9.43 -20.04 8.84
C LEU A 231 10.36 -20.32 10.03
N ASP A 232 10.78 -21.58 10.17
CA ASP A 232 11.77 -22.04 11.14
C ASP A 232 13.10 -21.28 11.06
N LYS A 233 13.53 -20.91 9.84
CA LYS A 233 14.74 -20.11 9.62
C LYS A 233 14.49 -18.62 9.80
N VAL A 234 13.29 -18.16 9.47
CA VAL A 234 12.92 -16.75 9.65
C VAL A 234 12.89 -16.37 11.12
N VAL A 235 12.31 -17.21 11.99
CA VAL A 235 12.23 -16.92 13.44
C VAL A 235 13.59 -16.85 14.11
N GLU A 236 14.61 -17.48 13.53
CA GLU A 236 16.00 -17.44 14.02
C GLU A 236 16.70 -16.10 13.71
N LEU A 237 16.15 -15.27 12.81
CA LEU A 237 16.75 -13.98 12.41
C LEU A 237 16.55 -12.87 13.45
N ASP A 238 15.56 -13.02 14.34
CA ASP A 238 15.32 -12.17 15.49
C ASP A 238 15.74 -12.92 16.76
N GLU A 239 16.80 -12.45 17.41
CA GLU A 239 17.33 -13.05 18.65
C GLU A 239 16.28 -13.11 19.76
N THR A 240 15.32 -12.18 19.76
CA THR A 240 14.26 -12.14 20.78
C THR A 240 13.14 -13.15 20.51
N ARG A 241 13.01 -13.61 19.25
CA ARG A 241 11.92 -14.45 18.74
C ARG A 241 10.53 -13.93 19.10
N LYS A 242 10.36 -12.61 19.09
CA LYS A 242 9.11 -11.93 19.46
C LYS A 242 8.47 -11.16 18.31
N GLU A 243 9.17 -11.01 17.18
CA GLU A 243 8.59 -10.34 16.02
C GLU A 243 7.30 -11.02 15.54
N VAL A 244 6.33 -10.22 15.12
CA VAL A 244 5.09 -10.70 14.52
C VAL A 244 5.30 -10.95 13.04
N LEU A 245 4.95 -12.14 12.56
CA LEU A 245 5.19 -12.58 11.20
C LEU A 245 3.94 -12.40 10.35
N ILE A 246 4.03 -11.58 9.30
CA ILE A 246 2.91 -11.27 8.43
C ILE A 246 3.16 -11.90 7.06
N VAL A 247 2.32 -12.84 6.66
CA VAL A 247 2.42 -13.52 5.37
C VAL A 247 1.54 -12.81 4.35
N LYS A 248 2.15 -12.22 3.33
CA LYS A 248 1.41 -11.41 2.33
C LYS A 248 0.63 -12.23 1.29
N THR A 249 0.89 -13.54 1.23
CA THR A 249 0.36 -14.44 0.18
C THR A 249 -0.71 -15.38 0.75
N THR A 250 -0.57 -16.68 0.50
CA THR A 250 -1.48 -17.73 0.97
C THR A 250 -0.82 -18.57 2.06
N ILE A 251 -1.65 -19.22 2.89
CA ILE A 251 -1.17 -20.25 3.81
C ILE A 251 -0.89 -21.55 3.06
N HIS A 252 0.11 -22.29 3.53
CA HIS A 252 0.58 -23.55 2.96
C HIS A 252 0.59 -24.63 4.04
N ASP A 253 0.34 -25.89 3.68
CA ASP A 253 0.33 -26.99 4.65
C ASP A 253 1.65 -27.11 5.42
N ILE A 254 2.78 -26.87 4.76
CA ILE A 254 4.09 -26.87 5.43
C ILE A 254 4.20 -25.78 6.50
N MET A 255 3.57 -24.62 6.31
CA MET A 255 3.54 -23.57 7.33
C MET A 255 2.70 -24.00 8.53
N ASN A 256 1.51 -24.56 8.30
CA ASN A 256 0.67 -25.07 9.37
C ASN A 256 1.38 -26.18 10.16
N LYS A 257 2.09 -27.07 9.45
CA LYS A 257 2.91 -28.11 10.06
C LYS A 257 4.02 -27.49 10.93
N MET A 258 4.78 -26.54 10.40
CA MET A 258 5.83 -25.84 11.15
C MET A 258 5.28 -25.13 12.39
N ILE A 259 4.17 -24.39 12.28
CA ILE A 259 3.57 -23.68 13.41
C ILE A 259 3.10 -24.65 14.51
N ARG A 260 2.63 -25.85 14.15
CA ARG A 260 2.17 -26.86 15.13
C ARG A 260 3.30 -27.67 15.76
N GLU A 261 4.29 -28.07 14.96
CA GLU A 261 5.30 -29.06 15.37
C GLU A 261 6.62 -28.43 15.81
N ILE A 262 6.94 -27.22 15.32
CA ILE A 262 8.13 -26.47 15.71
C ILE A 262 7.69 -25.46 16.78
N PRO A 263 8.47 -25.22 17.85
CA PRO A 263 8.12 -24.28 18.92
C PRO A 263 8.24 -22.80 18.46
N ILE A 264 7.54 -22.43 17.40
CA ILE A 264 7.39 -21.07 16.90
C ILE A 264 6.36 -20.36 17.78
N LYS A 265 6.82 -19.49 18.67
CA LYS A 265 5.95 -18.71 19.57
C LYS A 265 5.52 -17.37 18.97
N ASN A 266 6.10 -16.99 17.83
CA ASN A 266 5.77 -15.77 17.12
C ASN A 266 4.31 -15.80 16.65
N PRO A 267 3.53 -14.71 16.85
CA PRO A 267 2.24 -14.57 16.18
C PRO A 267 2.45 -14.55 14.67
N VAL A 268 1.63 -15.32 13.95
CA VAL A 268 1.65 -15.39 12.49
C VAL A 268 0.29 -14.94 11.97
N TYR A 269 0.27 -13.99 11.04
CA TYR A 269 -0.95 -13.45 10.46
C TYR A 269 -0.91 -13.45 8.93
N LEU A 270 -2.08 -13.58 8.30
CA LEU A 270 -2.23 -13.30 6.87
C LEU A 270 -2.48 -11.80 6.67
N MET A 271 -1.77 -11.19 5.72
CA MET A 271 -2.17 -9.86 5.25
C MET A 271 -3.49 -9.98 4.48
N LEU A 272 -4.34 -8.96 4.61
CA LEU A 272 -5.48 -8.75 3.74
C LEU A 272 -4.99 -8.75 2.28
N GLY A 273 -5.86 -9.18 1.36
CA GLY A 273 -5.56 -9.27 -0.07
C GLY A 273 -5.21 -7.92 -0.73
N THR A 274 -5.50 -7.78 -2.01
CA THR A 274 -5.19 -6.55 -2.76
C THR A 274 -6.10 -5.40 -2.32
N SER A 275 -5.66 -4.59 -1.35
CA SER A 275 -6.24 -3.26 -1.05
C SER A 275 -5.94 -2.25 -2.15
N PHE A 276 -4.75 -2.37 -2.77
CA PHE A 276 -4.38 -1.68 -4.01
C PHE A 276 -4.52 -2.64 -5.19
N GLY A 277 -4.92 -2.11 -6.35
CA GLY A 277 -4.92 -2.85 -7.61
C GLY A 277 -3.56 -3.47 -7.98
N SER A 278 -3.45 -3.99 -9.19
CA SER A 278 -2.32 -4.83 -9.64
C SER A 278 -0.92 -4.19 -9.56
N ALA A 279 -0.79 -2.88 -9.28
CA ALA A 279 0.47 -2.15 -9.15
C ALA A 279 1.30 -2.55 -7.90
N ALA A 280 0.67 -3.03 -6.81
CA ALA A 280 1.35 -3.28 -5.53
C ALA A 280 1.84 -4.73 -5.33
N LYS A 281 2.86 -5.16 -6.10
CA LYS A 281 3.32 -6.57 -6.08
C LYS A 281 4.50 -6.87 -5.13
N GLY A 282 5.33 -5.89 -4.79
CA GLY A 282 6.55 -6.06 -3.99
C GLY A 282 6.28 -6.49 -2.53
N THR A 283 7.26 -7.06 -1.82
CA THR A 283 7.15 -7.21 -0.36
C THR A 283 7.24 -5.83 0.29
N GLY A 284 8.21 -4.99 -0.10
CA GLY A 284 8.36 -3.67 0.53
C GLY A 284 7.21 -2.70 0.36
N LEU A 285 6.56 -2.65 -0.80
CA LEU A 285 5.34 -1.84 -0.93
C LEU A 285 4.20 -2.36 -0.03
N LYS A 286 4.07 -3.68 0.16
CA LYS A 286 3.13 -4.24 1.13
C LYS A 286 3.54 -3.96 2.58
N ALA A 287 4.84 -3.82 2.86
CA ALA A 287 5.31 -3.43 4.18
C ALA A 287 5.02 -1.95 4.46
N LEU A 288 5.16 -1.08 3.45
CA LEU A 288 4.72 0.32 3.53
C LEU A 288 3.19 0.43 3.67
N GLU A 289 2.41 -0.38 2.96
CA GLU A 289 0.95 -0.45 3.14
C GLU A 289 0.56 -0.83 4.57
N PHE A 290 1.21 -1.85 5.13
CA PHE A 290 1.00 -2.21 6.53
C PHE A 290 1.46 -1.08 7.48
N ALA A 291 2.64 -0.50 7.28
CA ALA A 291 3.12 0.60 8.13
C ALA A 291 2.18 1.81 8.11
N LEU A 292 1.72 2.21 6.92
CA LEU A 292 0.82 3.35 6.75
C LEU A 292 -0.54 3.11 7.38
N SER A 293 -1.00 1.86 7.48
CA SER A 293 -2.25 1.56 8.17
C SER A 293 -2.12 1.72 9.68
N ILE A 294 -1.03 1.24 10.30
CA ILE A 294 -0.89 1.22 11.76
C ILE A 294 -0.09 2.39 12.35
N CYS A 295 0.50 3.27 11.54
CA CYS A 295 1.41 4.32 12.01
C CYS A 295 1.00 5.74 11.59
N GLU A 296 1.28 6.74 12.43
CA GLU A 296 1.10 8.15 12.08
C GLU A 296 2.13 8.60 11.03
N SER A 297 3.39 8.21 11.21
CA SER A 297 4.51 8.51 10.31
C SER A 297 5.33 7.27 9.92
N VAL A 298 5.83 7.26 8.69
CA VAL A 298 6.58 6.12 8.13
C VAL A 298 7.86 6.59 7.44
N ASP A 299 8.98 6.05 7.88
CA ASP A 299 10.29 6.26 7.27
C ASP A 299 10.73 4.97 6.58
N MET A 300 11.30 5.08 5.37
CA MET A 300 11.75 3.93 4.59
C MET A 300 13.27 3.92 4.43
N TYR A 301 13.88 2.75 4.62
CA TYR A 301 15.32 2.53 4.50
C TYR A 301 15.58 1.31 3.63
N GLY A 302 16.69 1.29 2.89
CA GLY A 302 17.12 0.09 2.16
C GLY A 302 16.25 -0.27 0.96
N PHE A 303 15.68 0.75 0.32
CA PHE A 303 15.07 0.65 -1.00
C PHE A 303 15.99 1.32 -2.02
N THR A 304 16.11 0.73 -3.21
CA THR A 304 16.95 1.27 -4.28
C THR A 304 16.25 2.45 -4.95
N VAL A 305 16.51 3.66 -4.43
CA VAL A 305 15.86 4.92 -4.85
C VAL A 305 16.85 5.97 -5.37
N ASP A 306 18.13 5.80 -5.10
CA ASP A 306 19.18 6.73 -5.53
C ASP A 306 19.55 6.48 -7.02
N PRO A 307 19.87 7.54 -7.78
CA PRO A 307 20.37 7.40 -9.14
C PRO A 307 21.76 6.74 -9.19
N GLY A 308 22.17 6.31 -10.39
CA GLY A 308 23.51 5.77 -10.62
C GLY A 308 23.73 4.33 -10.14
N TYR A 309 22.71 3.71 -9.54
CA TYR A 309 22.78 2.34 -9.08
C TYR A 309 22.93 1.37 -10.27
N LYS A 310 23.98 0.54 -10.22
CA LYS A 310 24.39 -0.31 -11.35
C LYS A 310 23.82 -1.72 -11.26
N GLU A 311 23.74 -2.29 -10.06
CA GLU A 311 23.34 -3.68 -9.84
C GLU A 311 22.55 -3.83 -8.55
N TRP A 312 21.39 -4.50 -8.64
CA TRP A 312 20.58 -4.85 -7.47
C TRP A 312 21.23 -5.93 -6.62
N THR A 313 21.54 -5.55 -5.39
CA THR A 313 22.13 -6.40 -4.36
C THR A 313 21.33 -6.31 -3.08
N ARG A 314 21.43 -7.37 -2.26
CA ARG A 314 20.96 -7.31 -0.88
C ARG A 314 22.14 -7.06 0.03
N TYR A 315 21.92 -6.40 1.17
CA TYR A 315 23.00 -6.14 2.13
C TYR A 315 23.60 -7.42 2.74
N PHE A 316 22.94 -8.56 2.56
CA PHE A 316 23.31 -9.85 3.13
C PHE A 316 23.54 -10.94 2.07
N SER A 317 23.66 -10.58 0.79
CA SER A 317 23.95 -11.55 -0.26
C SER A 317 24.88 -10.97 -1.32
N GLU A 318 25.62 -11.83 -2.00
CA GLU A 318 26.36 -11.44 -3.20
C GLU A 318 25.44 -10.83 -4.27
N SER A 319 26.03 -10.00 -5.14
CA SER A 319 25.32 -9.42 -6.27
C SER A 319 24.82 -10.52 -7.19
N ARG A 320 23.51 -10.52 -7.46
CA ARG A 320 22.91 -11.46 -8.41
C ARG A 320 22.69 -10.85 -9.79
N LYS A 321 23.35 -9.73 -10.10
CA LYS A 321 23.12 -8.93 -11.32
C LYS A 321 21.62 -8.63 -11.49
N GLY A 322 21.14 -7.60 -10.82
CA GLY A 322 19.76 -7.11 -10.99
C GLY A 322 19.71 -5.66 -11.45
N HIS A 323 18.51 -5.14 -11.72
CA HIS A 323 18.28 -3.77 -12.16
C HIS A 323 17.69 -2.90 -11.05
N THR A 324 17.94 -1.60 -11.12
CA THR A 324 17.17 -0.61 -10.35
C THR A 324 15.77 -0.54 -10.96
N PRO A 325 14.69 -0.86 -10.22
CA PRO A 325 13.34 -0.74 -10.76
C PRO A 325 12.99 0.75 -10.87
N LEU A 326 13.01 1.29 -12.09
CA LEU A 326 12.75 2.71 -12.35
C LEU A 326 11.33 3.09 -11.95
N HIS A 327 10.35 2.23 -12.23
CA HIS A 327 8.97 2.45 -11.80
C HIS A 327 8.84 2.50 -10.27
N GLY A 328 9.59 1.63 -9.56
CA GLY A 328 9.60 1.63 -8.11
C GLY A 328 10.13 2.95 -7.54
N ARG A 329 11.21 3.48 -8.13
CA ARG A 329 11.79 4.78 -7.73
C ARG A 329 10.79 5.93 -7.89
N THR A 330 10.07 6.01 -9.01
CA THR A 330 9.07 7.06 -9.23
C THR A 330 7.87 6.89 -8.31
N TYR A 331 7.44 5.66 -8.05
CA TYR A 331 6.35 5.38 -7.12
C TYR A 331 6.68 5.80 -5.68
N TYR A 332 7.86 5.45 -5.17
CA TYR A 332 8.27 5.91 -3.83
C TYR A 332 8.45 7.42 -3.77
N GLN A 333 8.96 8.04 -4.85
CA GLN A 333 9.04 9.51 -4.91
C GLN A 333 7.66 10.16 -4.89
N MET A 334 6.67 9.57 -5.56
CA MET A 334 5.28 10.02 -5.48
C MET A 334 4.78 9.93 -4.04
N MET A 335 4.98 8.79 -3.36
CA MET A 335 4.56 8.63 -1.96
C MET A 335 5.22 9.65 -1.03
N GLU A 336 6.52 9.91 -1.19
CA GLU A 336 7.22 10.94 -0.41
C GLU A 336 6.64 12.33 -0.67
N CYS A 337 6.39 12.69 -1.93
CA CYS A 337 5.84 13.99 -2.28
C CYS A 337 4.34 14.17 -2.01
N LEU A 338 3.64 13.11 -1.63
CA LEU A 338 2.31 13.17 -1.03
C LEU A 338 2.36 13.22 0.50
N GLY A 339 3.55 13.23 1.09
CA GLY A 339 3.74 13.28 2.55
C GLY A 339 3.42 11.97 3.27
N LEU A 340 3.36 10.84 2.55
CA LEU A 340 3.03 9.53 3.13
C LEU A 340 4.25 8.91 3.82
N ILE A 341 5.43 9.06 3.22
CA ILE A 341 6.66 8.42 3.70
C ILE A 341 7.84 9.39 3.63
N LYS A 342 8.85 9.18 4.45
CA LYS A 342 10.15 9.86 4.32
C LYS A 342 11.22 8.86 3.86
N ILE A 343 11.95 9.21 2.79
CA ILE A 343 12.93 8.31 2.20
C ILE A 343 14.32 8.54 2.79
N HIS A 344 14.94 7.49 3.31
CA HIS A 344 16.33 7.48 3.72
C HIS A 344 17.15 6.59 2.79
N SER A 345 18.26 7.15 2.32
CA SER A 345 19.18 6.52 1.38
C SER A 345 20.58 7.11 1.58
N PRO A 346 21.63 6.54 0.99
CA PRO A 346 22.97 7.11 1.07
C PRO A 346 23.05 8.58 0.60
N MET A 347 22.29 8.97 -0.44
CA MET A 347 22.20 10.37 -0.89
C MET A 347 21.25 11.23 -0.04
N ARG A 348 20.52 10.63 0.90
CA ARG A 348 19.56 11.26 1.82
C ARG A 348 19.85 10.86 3.27
N ALA A 349 21.13 10.79 3.62
CA ALA A 349 21.61 10.28 4.90
C ALA A 349 21.46 11.27 6.08
N ASP A 350 21.16 12.54 5.80
CA ASP A 350 20.90 13.53 6.85
C ASP A 350 19.56 13.26 7.52
N LEU A 351 19.61 12.92 8.81
CA LEU A 351 18.45 12.59 9.63
C LEU A 351 17.49 13.78 9.75
N ASN A 352 18.06 14.99 9.80
CA ASN A 352 17.33 16.23 9.93
C ASN A 352 16.82 16.76 8.58
N ARG A 353 17.01 16.01 7.49
CA ARG A 353 16.51 16.38 6.17
C ARG A 353 15.01 16.64 6.23
N VAL A 354 14.63 17.84 5.83
CA VAL A 354 13.23 18.24 5.60
C VAL A 354 12.93 18.04 4.12
N VAL A 355 11.84 17.33 3.81
CA VAL A 355 11.36 17.18 2.43
C VAL A 355 10.74 18.52 2.01
N LYS A 356 11.32 19.14 0.98
CA LYS A 356 10.90 20.47 0.54
C LYS A 356 9.59 20.40 -0.25
N TRP A 357 8.74 21.41 -0.10
CA TRP A 357 7.50 21.59 -0.88
C TRP A 357 6.45 20.48 -0.71
N LEU A 358 6.44 19.81 0.44
CA LEU A 358 5.33 18.92 0.75
C LEU A 358 4.01 19.70 0.80
N PRO A 359 2.92 19.16 0.22
CA PRO A 359 1.59 19.74 0.38
C PRO A 359 1.21 19.77 1.87
N SER A 360 0.50 20.81 2.30
CA SER A 360 0.05 20.90 3.70
C SER A 360 -1.02 19.83 3.99
N ARG A 361 -1.26 19.58 5.30
CA ARG A 361 -2.33 18.66 5.73
C ARG A 361 -3.70 19.15 5.23
N GLU A 362 -3.93 20.45 5.21
CA GLU A 362 -5.13 21.09 4.68
C GLU A 362 -5.27 20.85 3.17
N THR A 363 -4.18 21.03 2.40
CA THR A 363 -4.17 20.77 0.96
C THR A 363 -4.48 19.30 0.65
N ILE A 364 -3.83 18.36 1.34
CA ILE A 364 -4.09 16.92 1.16
C ILE A 364 -5.55 16.59 1.48
N ARG A 365 -6.09 17.13 2.59
CA ARG A 365 -7.47 16.88 3.00
C ARG A 365 -8.47 17.42 1.99
N ALA A 366 -8.29 18.66 1.52
CA ALA A 366 -9.16 19.28 0.53
C ALA A 366 -9.09 18.53 -0.81
N ALA A 367 -7.88 18.21 -1.29
CA ALA A 367 -7.69 17.45 -2.51
C ALA A 367 -8.28 16.04 -2.45
N ARG A 368 -8.22 15.37 -1.29
CA ARG A 368 -8.90 14.07 -1.08
C ARG A 368 -10.41 14.19 -1.23
N VAL A 369 -11.03 15.18 -0.56
CA VAL A 369 -12.48 15.40 -0.65
C VAL A 369 -12.90 15.69 -2.09
N ALA A 370 -12.13 16.52 -2.80
CA ALA A 370 -12.34 16.78 -4.22
C ALA A 370 -12.19 15.50 -5.07
N SER A 371 -11.16 14.69 -4.80
CA SER A 371 -10.91 13.42 -5.50
C SER A 371 -12.05 12.41 -5.34
N GLU A 372 -12.64 12.33 -4.15
CA GLU A 372 -13.80 11.45 -3.89
C GLU A 372 -15.04 11.85 -4.69
N LYS A 373 -15.17 13.13 -5.09
CA LYS A 373 -16.26 13.58 -5.98
C LYS A 373 -16.04 13.15 -7.43
N ILE A 374 -14.78 12.96 -7.85
CA ILE A 374 -14.40 12.55 -9.22
C ILE A 374 -14.48 11.02 -9.37
N LEU A 375 -14.11 10.28 -8.32
CA LEU A 375 -13.97 8.82 -8.36
C LEU A 375 -15.28 8.07 -8.07
N ARG A 376 -16.33 8.77 -7.64
CA ARG A 376 -17.69 8.25 -7.47
C ARG A 376 -18.51 8.51 -8.71
#